data_AF-A0A519U4G7-F1
#
_entry.id   AF-A0A519U4G7-F1
#
_cell.length_a   1.000
_cell.length_b   1.000
_cell.length_c   1.000
_cell.angle_alpha   90.00
_cell.angle_beta   90.00
_cell.angle_gamma   90.00
#
_symmetry.space_group_name_H-M   'P 1'
#
loop_
_entity.id
_entity.type
_entity.pdbx_description
1 polymer ?
#
loop_
_entity_poly.entity_id
_entity_poly.type
_entity_poly.pdbx_seq_one_letter_code
_entity_poly.pdbx_strand_id
1 'polypeptide(L)'
;MNFQLKKNLPLIATIFVILIAAGAAYYMISLKKAPYDVANFKSFSYKWGTGQQLDNAYDSESGDYIYLDNQDSLIKSNVKLRANNIIFIHNRISELGFWDLPSQLGTAKVNSGILRYELQVNYLEKSKKIVFYADYDDDFNKLDSAKQIMQVIQSTIDEAESRYKR
;
A
#
# COMPACT_ATOMS: atom_id res chain seq x y z
N MET A 1 6.81 38.39 34.81
CA MET A 1 8.08 37.87 34.24
C MET A 1 8.14 38.31 32.77
N ASN A 2 8.56 39.56 32.52
CA ASN A 2 8.53 40.15 31.18
C ASN A 2 9.71 39.65 30.35
N PHE A 3 9.34 38.72 29.49
CA PHE A 3 10.09 38.07 28.44
C PHE A 3 11.34 38.81 27.91
N GLN A 4 12.50 38.21 28.16
CA GLN A 4 13.75 38.38 27.41
C GLN A 4 13.64 37.89 25.94
N LEU A 5 12.42 37.64 25.41
CA LEU A 5 12.18 37.15 24.05
C LEU A 5 12.65 38.16 23.00
N LYS A 6 12.43 39.46 23.20
CA LYS A 6 12.73 40.47 22.17
C LYS A 6 14.23 40.59 21.86
N LYS A 7 15.10 40.39 22.85
CA LYS A 7 16.56 40.50 22.67
C LYS A 7 17.16 39.27 21.98
N ASN A 8 16.57 38.10 22.19
CA ASN A 8 17.01 36.83 21.61
C ASN A 8 16.14 36.38 20.42
N LEU A 9 15.20 37.22 19.98
CA LEU A 9 14.30 36.96 18.86
C LEU A 9 15.02 36.52 17.57
N PRO A 10 16.15 37.14 17.13
CA PRO A 10 16.85 36.67 15.95
C PRO A 10 17.44 35.27 16.14
N LEU A 11 17.98 34.98 17.33
CA LEU A 11 18.56 33.66 17.63
C LEU A 11 17.48 32.56 17.64
N ILE A 12 16.33 32.84 18.25
CA ILE A 12 15.20 31.92 18.32
C ILE A 12 14.61 31.69 16.93
N ALA A 13 14.49 32.73 16.10
CA ALA A 13 14.04 32.61 14.72
C ALA A 13 15.02 31.77 13.88
N THR A 14 16.34 31.97 14.02
CA THR A 14 17.34 31.16 13.33
C THR A 14 17.24 29.68 13.72
N ILE A 15 17.09 29.37 15.01
CA ILE A 15 16.92 27.99 15.47
C ILE A 15 15.64 27.37 14.90
N PHE A 16 14.52 28.10 14.90
CA PHE A 16 13.26 27.63 14.31
C PHE A 16 13.38 27.40 12.80
N VAL A 17 14.04 28.29 12.06
CA VAL A 17 14.26 28.13 10.61
C VAL A 17 15.12 26.91 10.34
N ILE A 18 16.17 26.67 11.12
CA ILE A 18 17.01 25.47 10.97
C ILE A 18 16.20 24.19 11.25
N LEU A 19 15.36 24.19 12.29
CA LEU A 19 14.50 23.03 12.60
C LEU A 19 13.45 22.76 11.52
N ILE A 20 12.81 23.81 10.99
CA ILE A 20 11.84 23.70 9.89
C ILE A 20 12.55 23.21 8.62
N ALA A 21 13.73 23.76 8.30
CA ALA A 21 14.51 23.35 7.14
C ALA A 21 15.01 21.91 7.27
N ALA A 22 15.46 21.49 8.45
CA ALA A 22 15.88 20.12 8.72
C ALA A 22 14.69 19.15 8.62
N GLY A 23 13.52 19.51 9.17
CA GLY A 23 12.29 18.74 9.01
C GLY A 23 11.88 18.62 7.54
N ALA A 24 11.83 19.73 6.81
CA ALA A 24 11.51 19.75 5.39
C ALA A 24 12.51 18.95 4.54
N ALA A 25 13.82 19.07 4.82
CA ALA A 25 14.85 18.29 4.16
C ALA A 25 14.73 16.79 4.47
N TYR A 26 14.44 16.41 5.72
CA TYR A 26 14.17 15.03 6.10
C TYR A 26 12.97 14.46 5.34
N TYR A 27 11.85 15.18 5.29
CA TYR A 27 10.67 14.78 4.51
C TYR A 27 10.94 14.73 3.00
N MET A 28 11.69 15.70 2.45
CA MET A 28 12.10 15.68 1.02
C MET A 28 13.06 14.53 0.69
N ILE A 29 13.93 14.13 1.64
CA ILE A 29 14.82 12.99 1.48
C ILE A 29 14.05 11.66 1.65
N SER A 30 13.02 11.60 2.48
CA SER A 30 12.13 10.43 2.57
C SER A 30 11.20 10.29 1.36
N LEU A 31 10.89 11.38 0.63
CA LEU A 31 10.18 11.32 -0.66
C LEU A 31 11.02 10.70 -1.80
N LYS A 32 12.20 10.15 -1.51
CA LYS A 32 13.12 9.61 -2.53
C LYS A 32 12.69 8.23 -3.02
N LYS A 33 11.89 8.27 -4.09
CA LYS A 33 11.71 7.25 -5.14
C LYS A 33 11.21 5.87 -4.65
N ALA A 34 10.40 5.23 -5.48
CA ALA A 34 10.26 3.78 -5.39
C ALA A 34 11.68 3.18 -5.32
N PRO A 35 12.00 2.30 -4.34
CA PRO A 35 13.34 1.71 -4.27
C PRO A 35 13.68 0.86 -5.50
N TYR A 36 12.71 0.60 -6.37
CA TYR A 36 12.87 -0.18 -7.59
C TYR A 36 12.15 0.51 -8.75
N ASP A 37 12.76 0.49 -9.92
CA ASP A 37 12.14 0.99 -11.14
C ASP A 37 11.01 0.08 -11.62
N VAL A 38 10.00 0.66 -12.28
CA VAL A 38 8.90 -0.10 -12.90
C VAL A 38 9.39 -1.11 -13.94
N ALA A 39 10.52 -0.84 -14.60
CA ALA A 39 11.14 -1.77 -15.56
C ALA A 39 11.55 -3.11 -14.91
N ASN A 40 11.79 -3.11 -13.60
CA ASN A 40 12.16 -4.29 -12.84
C ASN A 40 10.94 -5.00 -12.24
N PHE A 41 9.72 -4.48 -12.43
CA PHE A 41 8.50 -5.12 -11.93
C PHE A 41 8.25 -6.42 -12.69
N LYS A 42 8.03 -7.53 -11.97
CA LYS A 42 7.68 -8.83 -12.56
C LYS A 42 6.20 -9.12 -12.42
N SER A 43 5.73 -9.19 -11.19
CA SER A 43 4.36 -9.58 -10.88
C SER A 43 3.96 -9.13 -9.49
N PHE A 44 2.66 -9.11 -9.21
CA PHE A 44 2.13 -9.06 -7.87
C PHE A 44 1.06 -10.12 -7.71
N SER A 45 0.94 -10.65 -6.49
CA SER A 45 -0.19 -11.45 -6.08
C SER A 45 -0.95 -10.74 -4.97
N TYR A 46 -2.26 -10.76 -5.08
CA TYR A 46 -3.16 -10.08 -4.17
C TYR A 46 -4.24 -11.06 -3.73
N LYS A 47 -4.39 -11.26 -2.42
CA LYS A 47 -5.36 -12.19 -1.85
C LYS A 47 -6.13 -11.51 -0.74
N TRP A 48 -7.42 -11.79 -0.63
CA TRP A 48 -8.22 -11.28 0.47
C TRP A 48 -9.36 -12.21 0.85
N GLY A 49 -9.76 -12.16 2.11
CA GLY A 49 -10.81 -13.03 2.64
C GLY A 49 -10.95 -12.89 4.15
N THR A 50 -11.89 -13.62 4.73
CA THR A 50 -12.20 -13.55 6.17
C THR A 50 -11.47 -14.66 6.94
N GLY A 51 -10.82 -14.28 8.03
CA GLY A 51 -10.11 -15.23 8.89
C GLY A 51 -8.90 -15.90 8.21
N GLN A 52 -8.86 -17.24 8.21
CA GLN A 52 -7.77 -18.02 7.61
C GLN A 52 -7.99 -18.35 6.13
N GLN A 53 -9.23 -18.19 5.66
CA GLN A 53 -9.60 -18.55 4.29
C GLN A 53 -9.49 -17.32 3.40
N LEU A 54 -8.56 -17.37 2.45
CA LEU A 54 -8.38 -16.32 1.44
C LEU A 54 -9.00 -16.83 0.13
N ASP A 55 -10.33 -16.77 0.08
CA ASP A 55 -11.12 -17.25 -1.07
C ASP A 55 -10.89 -16.45 -2.34
N ASN A 56 -10.53 -15.17 -2.17
CA ASN A 56 -10.30 -14.28 -3.28
C ASN A 56 -8.81 -14.11 -3.53
N ALA A 57 -8.42 -14.24 -4.79
CA ALA A 57 -7.04 -14.18 -5.22
C ALA A 57 -6.92 -13.61 -6.64
N TYR A 58 -5.87 -12.83 -6.83
CA TYR A 58 -5.44 -12.31 -8.12
C TYR A 58 -3.94 -12.54 -8.29
N ASP A 59 -3.55 -12.99 -9.47
CA ASP A 59 -2.15 -13.09 -9.89
C ASP A 59 -1.92 -12.26 -11.17
N SER A 60 -1.02 -11.29 -11.13
CA SER A 60 -0.78 -10.40 -12.26
C SER A 60 0.05 -11.03 -13.38
N GLU A 61 0.72 -12.15 -13.14
CA GLU A 61 1.56 -12.86 -14.12
C GLU A 61 0.68 -13.73 -15.03
N SER A 62 -0.16 -14.57 -14.44
CA SER A 62 -1.11 -15.40 -15.19
C SER A 62 -2.38 -14.63 -15.59
N GLY A 63 -2.75 -13.62 -14.80
CA GLY A 63 -4.04 -12.94 -14.88
C GLY A 63 -5.17 -13.70 -14.19
N ASP A 64 -4.88 -14.77 -13.44
CA ASP A 64 -5.92 -15.56 -12.78
C ASP A 64 -6.59 -14.73 -11.70
N TYR A 65 -7.92 -14.59 -11.82
CA TYR A 65 -8.74 -13.84 -10.91
C TYR A 65 -9.86 -14.73 -10.38
N ILE A 66 -9.85 -14.96 -9.07
CA ILE A 66 -10.82 -15.80 -8.38
C ILE A 66 -11.44 -14.96 -7.27
N TYR A 67 -12.77 -14.87 -7.24
CA TYR A 67 -13.48 -14.16 -6.19
C TYR A 67 -14.88 -14.74 -5.96
N LEU A 68 -15.42 -14.52 -4.76
CA LEU A 68 -16.82 -14.79 -4.45
C LEU A 68 -17.68 -13.61 -4.89
N ASP A 69 -18.76 -13.89 -5.61
CA ASP A 69 -19.76 -12.89 -5.96
C ASP A 69 -20.77 -12.64 -4.82
N ASN A 70 -21.72 -11.73 -5.05
CA ASN A 70 -22.74 -11.38 -4.06
C ASN A 70 -23.72 -12.53 -3.72
N GLN A 71 -23.64 -13.65 -4.43
CA GLN A 71 -24.45 -14.85 -4.22
C GLN A 71 -23.60 -16.00 -3.64
N ASP A 72 -22.43 -15.68 -3.08
CA ASP A 72 -21.45 -16.66 -2.58
C ASP A 72 -20.98 -17.66 -3.64
N SER A 73 -21.10 -17.31 -4.92
CA SER A 73 -20.62 -18.14 -6.02
C SER A 73 -19.17 -17.81 -6.36
N LEU A 74 -18.34 -18.86 -6.47
CA LEU A 74 -16.94 -18.72 -6.85
C LEU A 74 -16.80 -18.44 -8.35
N ILE A 75 -16.45 -17.21 -8.69
CA ILE A 75 -16.16 -16.79 -10.05
C ILE A 75 -14.67 -16.97 -10.32
N LYS A 76 -14.36 -17.53 -11.49
CA LYS A 76 -12.99 -17.63 -12.01
C LYS A 76 -12.94 -16.94 -13.37
N SER A 77 -12.10 -15.93 -13.49
CA SER A 77 -11.87 -15.21 -14.74
C SER A 77 -10.37 -15.03 -14.97
N ASN A 78 -9.99 -14.77 -16.22
CA ASN A 78 -8.61 -14.43 -16.56
C ASN A 78 -8.56 -12.96 -16.98
N VAL A 79 -8.06 -12.11 -16.09
CA VAL A 79 -7.98 -10.67 -16.22
C VAL A 79 -6.52 -10.25 -16.28
N LYS A 80 -6.01 -9.99 -17.48
CA LYS A 80 -4.65 -9.47 -17.65
C LYS A 80 -4.63 -7.96 -17.54
N LEU A 81 -3.77 -7.46 -16.64
CA LEU A 81 -3.48 -6.04 -16.55
C LEU A 81 -2.63 -5.60 -17.74
N ARG A 82 -2.94 -4.42 -18.29
CA ARG A 82 -2.14 -3.78 -19.33
C ARG A 82 -0.94 -3.08 -18.69
N ALA A 83 0.08 -2.80 -19.50
CA ALA A 83 1.29 -2.11 -19.02
C ALA A 83 0.98 -0.77 -18.31
N ASN A 84 0.00 -0.01 -18.78
CA ASN A 84 -0.44 1.23 -18.13
C ASN A 84 -1.05 1.00 -16.73
N ASN A 85 -1.81 -0.09 -16.54
CA ASN A 85 -2.34 -0.47 -15.24
C ASN A 85 -1.19 -0.84 -14.28
N ILE A 86 -0.18 -1.58 -14.76
CA ILE A 86 1.01 -1.94 -13.96
C ILE A 86 1.82 -0.70 -13.56
N ILE A 87 2.08 0.22 -14.50
CA ILE A 87 2.78 1.48 -14.22
C ILE A 87 2.00 2.31 -13.20
N PHE A 88 0.68 2.38 -13.34
CA PHE A 88 -0.18 3.10 -12.40
C PHE A 88 -0.10 2.52 -10.98
N ILE A 89 -0.28 1.21 -10.84
CA ILE A 89 -0.16 0.53 -9.54
C ILE A 89 1.23 0.77 -8.96
N HIS A 90 2.30 0.53 -9.73
CA HIS A 90 3.68 0.71 -9.29
C HIS A 90 3.95 2.11 -8.72
N ASN A 91 3.53 3.16 -9.44
CA ASN A 91 3.71 4.53 -9.00
C ASN A 91 2.93 4.79 -7.71
N ARG A 92 1.67 4.34 -7.67
CA ARG A 92 0.77 4.63 -6.55
C ARG A 92 1.17 3.90 -5.27
N ILE A 93 1.57 2.63 -5.34
CA ILE A 93 2.06 1.91 -4.15
C ILE A 93 3.36 2.51 -3.61
N SER A 94 4.19 3.04 -4.51
CA SER A 94 5.45 3.69 -4.13
C SER A 94 5.21 5.04 -3.45
N GLU A 95 4.27 5.83 -3.98
CA GLU A 95 3.80 7.08 -3.36
C GLU A 95 3.21 6.85 -1.96
N LEU A 96 2.46 5.75 -1.78
CA LEU A 96 1.82 5.39 -0.52
C LEU A 96 2.78 4.74 0.50
N GLY A 97 4.07 4.62 0.17
CA GLY A 97 5.07 4.09 1.09
C GLY A 97 4.99 2.58 1.30
N PHE A 98 4.58 1.80 0.28
CA PHE A 98 4.51 0.33 0.37
C PHE A 98 5.80 -0.29 0.92
N TRP A 99 6.95 0.28 0.57
CA TRP A 99 8.26 -0.21 1.00
C TRP A 99 8.61 0.10 2.46
N ASP A 100 7.92 1.06 3.08
CA ASP A 100 8.09 1.44 4.49
C ASP A 100 7.12 0.69 5.41
N LEU A 101 6.07 0.08 4.86
CA LEU A 101 5.12 -0.72 5.65
C LEU A 101 5.80 -1.96 6.26
N PRO A 102 5.48 -2.35 7.50
CA PRO A 102 5.93 -3.61 8.04
C PRO A 102 5.31 -4.78 7.25
N SER A 103 5.94 -5.95 7.31
CA SER A 103 5.42 -7.17 6.65
C SER A 103 4.07 -7.63 7.21
N GLN A 104 3.73 -7.22 8.43
CA GLN A 104 2.46 -7.52 9.06
C GLN A 104 1.91 -6.27 9.76
N LEU A 105 0.66 -5.94 9.45
CA LEU A 105 -0.12 -4.87 10.06
C LEU A 105 -1.35 -5.49 10.72
N GLY A 106 -1.35 -5.54 12.04
CA GLY A 106 -2.37 -6.21 12.84
C GLY A 106 -2.00 -7.66 13.17
N THR A 107 -2.87 -8.31 13.95
CA THR A 107 -2.66 -9.70 14.36
C THR A 107 -3.98 -10.44 14.22
N ALA A 108 -3.96 -11.60 13.57
CA ALA A 108 -5.12 -12.48 13.57
C ALA A 108 -5.47 -12.86 15.01
N LYS A 109 -6.57 -12.31 15.53
CA LYS A 109 -7.25 -12.96 16.66
C LYS A 109 -7.80 -14.30 16.14
N VAL A 110 -7.49 -15.39 16.85
CA VAL A 110 -7.96 -16.73 16.48
C VAL A 110 -9.50 -16.68 16.37
N ASN A 111 -10.04 -17.06 15.20
CA ASN A 111 -11.48 -17.13 14.89
C ASN A 111 -12.28 -15.81 14.78
N SER A 112 -11.64 -14.69 14.51
CA SER A 112 -12.33 -13.39 14.56
C SER A 112 -13.16 -13.01 13.33
N GLY A 113 -13.14 -13.79 12.24
CA GLY A 113 -13.83 -13.41 10.99
C GLY A 113 -13.32 -12.11 10.37
N ILE A 114 -12.14 -11.64 10.80
CA ILE A 114 -11.57 -10.35 10.40
C ILE A 114 -11.09 -10.44 8.96
N LEU A 115 -11.37 -9.39 8.20
CA LEU A 115 -10.93 -9.27 6.82
C LEU A 115 -9.40 -9.12 6.77
N ARG A 116 -8.78 -10.04 6.05
CA ARG A 116 -7.34 -10.14 5.88
C ARG A 116 -7.01 -9.92 4.41
N TYR A 117 -5.96 -9.15 4.18
CA TYR A 117 -5.40 -8.89 2.87
C TYR A 117 -3.94 -9.35 2.85
N GLU A 118 -3.53 -9.99 1.78
CA GLU A 118 -2.14 -10.28 1.48
C GLU A 118 -1.78 -9.66 0.14
N LEU A 119 -0.74 -8.83 0.13
CA LEU A 119 -0.17 -8.30 -1.09
C LEU A 119 1.30 -8.69 -1.14
N GLN A 120 1.68 -9.38 -2.20
CA GLN A 120 3.07 -9.65 -2.51
C GLN A 120 3.43 -9.01 -3.83
N VAL A 121 4.46 -8.17 -3.82
CA VAL A 121 4.99 -7.53 -5.02
C VAL A 121 6.38 -8.11 -5.29
N ASN A 122 6.60 -8.57 -6.52
CA ASN A 122 7.83 -9.20 -6.98
C ASN A 122 8.50 -8.32 -8.05
N TYR A 123 9.76 -7.97 -7.79
CA TYR A 123 10.66 -7.35 -8.75
C TYR A 123 11.75 -8.36 -9.16
N LEU A 124 12.58 -8.00 -10.15
CA LEU A 124 13.68 -8.84 -10.62
C LEU A 124 14.60 -9.31 -9.47
N GLU A 125 14.96 -8.40 -8.57
CA GLU A 125 15.98 -8.63 -7.53
C GLU A 125 15.39 -8.80 -6.12
N LYS A 126 14.13 -8.40 -5.90
CA LYS A 126 13.54 -8.41 -4.56
C LYS A 126 12.03 -8.56 -4.59
N SER A 127 11.50 -9.23 -3.58
CA SER A 127 10.07 -9.34 -3.32
C SER A 127 9.74 -8.82 -1.94
N LYS A 128 8.54 -8.26 -1.79
CA LYS A 128 8.00 -7.89 -0.48
C LYS A 128 6.58 -8.38 -0.36
N LYS A 129 6.27 -9.04 0.75
CA LYS A 129 4.94 -9.46 1.14
C LYS A 129 4.48 -8.65 2.35
N ILE A 130 3.28 -8.10 2.27
CA ILE A 130 2.58 -7.48 3.39
C ILE A 130 1.30 -8.26 3.68
N VAL A 131 1.01 -8.44 4.95
CA VAL A 131 -0.24 -9.00 5.46
C VAL A 131 -0.92 -7.93 6.28
N PHE A 132 -2.13 -7.57 5.90
CA PHE A 132 -2.91 -6.54 6.55
C PHE A 132 -4.20 -7.14 7.13
N TYR A 133 -4.49 -6.83 8.38
CA TYR A 133 -5.73 -7.18 9.05
C TYR A 133 -6.54 -5.91 9.31
N ALA A 134 -7.84 -5.95 9.00
CA ALA A 134 -8.72 -4.79 9.11
C ALA A 134 -8.90 -4.27 10.56
N ASP A 135 -8.46 -5.02 11.58
CA ASP A 135 -8.51 -4.66 13.00
C ASP A 135 -7.24 -3.98 13.53
N TYR A 136 -6.32 -3.59 12.64
CA TYR A 136 -5.12 -2.87 13.02
C TYR A 136 -5.45 -1.45 13.54
N ASP A 137 -5.05 -1.15 14.77
CA ASP A 137 -5.35 0.11 15.48
C ASP A 137 -4.11 0.83 16.02
N ASP A 138 -2.89 0.35 15.73
CA ASP A 138 -1.67 0.93 16.34
C ASP A 138 -1.22 2.24 15.67
N ASP A 139 -1.03 2.22 14.33
CA ASP A 139 -0.48 3.35 13.58
C ASP A 139 -1.44 3.75 12.45
N PHE A 140 -2.17 4.84 12.69
CA PHE A 140 -3.16 5.37 11.74
C PHE A 140 -2.58 5.68 10.36
N ASN A 141 -1.35 6.18 10.28
CA ASN A 141 -0.74 6.54 8.99
C ASN A 141 -0.42 5.29 8.17
N LYS A 142 0.13 4.25 8.82
CA LYS A 142 0.40 2.96 8.14
C LYS A 142 -0.89 2.24 7.76
N LEU A 143 -1.91 2.32 8.62
CA LEU A 143 -3.24 1.80 8.36
C LEU A 143 -3.85 2.44 7.11
N ASP A 144 -3.80 3.76 7.03
CA ASP A 144 -4.35 4.52 5.91
C ASP A 144 -3.60 4.21 4.60
N SER A 145 -2.27 4.24 4.62
CA SER A 145 -1.44 3.81 3.48
C SER A 145 -1.79 2.41 3.00
N ALA A 146 -1.90 1.43 3.90
CA ALA A 146 -2.23 0.05 3.53
C ALA A 146 -3.62 -0.04 2.90
N LYS A 147 -4.64 0.61 3.48
CA LYS A 147 -6.00 0.67 2.93
C LYS A 147 -6.03 1.28 1.53
N GLN A 148 -5.34 2.41 1.34
CA GLN A 148 -5.26 3.07 0.04
C GLN A 148 -4.57 2.17 -1.01
N ILE A 149 -3.52 1.44 -0.64
CA ILE A 149 -2.85 0.49 -1.55
C ILE A 149 -3.82 -0.62 -1.98
N MET A 150 -4.53 -1.23 -1.02
CA MET A 150 -5.49 -2.31 -1.33
C MET A 150 -6.60 -1.78 -2.25
N GLN A 151 -7.12 -0.59 -1.96
CA GLN A 151 -8.16 0.05 -2.76
C GLN A 151 -7.70 0.30 -4.20
N VAL A 152 -6.49 0.81 -4.40
CA VAL A 152 -5.92 1.07 -5.73
C VAL A 152 -5.78 -0.22 -6.53
N ILE A 153 -5.31 -1.30 -5.91
CA ILE A 153 -5.15 -2.59 -6.56
C ILE A 153 -6.51 -3.15 -6.96
N GLN A 154 -7.46 -3.18 -6.01
CA GLN A 154 -8.81 -3.66 -6.26
C GLN A 154 -9.49 -2.87 -7.38
N SER A 155 -9.47 -1.54 -7.32
CA SER A 155 -10.11 -0.70 -8.34
C SER A 155 -9.50 -0.91 -9.72
N THR A 156 -8.18 -1.12 -9.78
CA THR A 156 -7.48 -1.36 -11.06
C THR A 156 -7.83 -2.74 -11.63
N ILE A 157 -7.97 -3.77 -10.79
CA ILE A 157 -8.41 -5.10 -11.20
C ILE A 157 -9.87 -5.06 -11.67
N ASP A 158 -10.76 -4.39 -10.94
CA ASP A 158 -12.18 -4.27 -11.28
C ASP A 158 -12.38 -3.52 -12.60
N GLU A 159 -11.67 -2.40 -12.79
CA GLU A 159 -11.65 -1.68 -14.07
C GLU A 159 -11.14 -2.59 -15.20
N ALA A 160 -10.08 -3.37 -14.93
CA ALA A 160 -9.55 -4.29 -15.92
C ALA A 160 -10.55 -5.40 -16.27
N GLU A 161 -11.25 -5.96 -15.28
CA GLU A 161 -12.26 -7.01 -15.44
C GLU A 161 -13.47 -6.51 -16.24
N SER A 162 -13.90 -5.26 -16.03
CA SER A 162 -15.02 -4.67 -16.79
C SER A 162 -14.82 -4.74 -18.32
N ARG A 163 -13.57 -4.82 -18.79
CA ARG A 163 -13.23 -4.96 -20.22
C ARG A 163 -13.51 -6.37 -20.76
N TYR A 164 -13.57 -7.36 -19.89
CA TYR A 164 -13.81 -8.77 -20.19
C TYR A 164 -15.27 -9.19 -19.99
N LYS A 165 -16.03 -8.46 -19.16
CA LYS A 165 -17.48 -8.60 -19.04
C LYS A 165 -18.17 -7.92 -20.24
N ARG A 166 -18.17 -8.62 -21.39
CA ARG A 166 -19.01 -8.29 -22.56
C ARG A 166 -20.24 -9.17 -22.59
#